data_AF-A0A8I1XWL9-F1
#
_entry.id   AF-A0A8I1XWL9-F1
#
_cell.length_a   1.000
_cell.length_b   1.000
_cell.length_c   1.000
_cell.angle_alpha   90.00
_cell.angle_beta   90.00
_cell.angle_gamma   90.00
#
_symmetry.space_group_name_H-M   'P 1'
#
loop_
_entity.id
_entity.type
_entity.pdbx_description
1 polymer ?
#
loop_
_entity_poly.entity_id
_entity_poly.type
_entity_poly.pdbx_seq_one_letter_code
_entity_poly.pdbx_strand_id
1 'polypeptide(L)'
;MTIYKRIGDGPIQPYDVSDPIDFLVISARKDSSLGQFVFPKSILIKHKILSNKGEGGKRAIRIYPPWDAPTSLQAQKTQTWQLKYFLNIPVNEPIDISRTNILYDLE
;
A
#
# COMPACT_ATOMS: atom_id res chain seq x y z
N MET A 1 -3.52 1.28 -8.84
CA MET A 1 -3.93 2.28 -7.82
C MET A 1 -3.21 3.59 -8.09
N THR A 2 -3.92 4.70 -8.15
CA THR A 2 -3.34 6.04 -8.21
C THR A 2 -3.01 6.53 -6.80
N ILE A 3 -1.85 7.15 -6.62
CA ILE A 3 -1.35 7.68 -5.34
C ILE A 3 -0.69 9.02 -5.66
N TYR A 4 -1.48 10.09 -5.72
CA TYR A 4 -0.98 11.41 -6.01
C TYR A 4 -1.76 12.46 -5.23
N LYS A 5 -1.14 13.62 -5.06
CA LYS A 5 -1.79 14.85 -4.59
C LYS A 5 -1.70 15.93 -5.66
N ARG A 6 -2.50 16.98 -5.52
CA ARG A 6 -2.44 18.21 -6.33
C ARG A 6 -2.50 19.40 -5.38
N ILE A 7 -1.66 20.41 -5.62
CA ILE A 7 -1.69 21.68 -4.88
C ILE A 7 -2.29 22.74 -5.82
N GLY A 8 -3.44 23.30 -5.45
CA GLY A 8 -4.21 24.22 -6.31
C GLY A 8 -4.47 23.63 -7.69
N ASP A 9 -4.25 24.44 -8.73
CA ASP A 9 -4.39 24.04 -10.14
C ASP A 9 -3.09 23.47 -10.74
N GLY A 10 -2.11 23.15 -9.90
CA GLY A 10 -0.83 22.58 -10.33
C GLY A 10 -0.95 21.17 -10.92
N PRO A 11 0.14 20.63 -11.47
CA PRO A 11 0.18 19.24 -11.95
C PRO A 11 0.01 18.24 -10.79
N ILE A 12 -0.39 17.01 -11.12
CA ILE A 12 -0.39 15.92 -10.15
C ILE A 12 1.05 15.56 -9.76
N GLN A 13 1.28 15.36 -8.47
CA GLN A 13 2.58 15.03 -7.92
C GLN A 13 2.48 13.86 -6.94
N PRO A 14 3.54 13.06 -6.79
CA PRO A 14 3.60 12.07 -5.72
C PRO A 14 3.49 12.76 -4.35
N TYR A 15 3.13 11.96 -3.35
CA TYR A 15 3.35 12.35 -1.96
C TYR A 15 4.86 12.35 -1.66
N ASP A 16 5.28 13.23 -0.76
CA ASP A 16 6.67 13.43 -0.38
C ASP A 16 6.96 12.87 1.01
N VAL A 17 8.22 12.54 1.30
CA VAL A 17 8.66 12.13 2.63
C VAL A 17 8.35 13.17 3.72
N SER A 18 8.22 14.44 3.35
CA SER A 18 7.82 15.51 4.27
C SER A 18 6.32 15.57 4.57
N ASP A 19 5.48 14.87 3.81
CA ASP A 19 4.04 14.86 4.06
C ASP A 19 3.70 14.16 5.39
N PRO A 20 2.72 14.66 6.16
CA PRO A 20 2.32 14.09 7.45
C PRO A 20 1.44 12.85 7.25
N ILE A 21 2.04 11.80 6.69
CA ILE A 21 1.41 10.51 6.43
C ILE A 21 2.21 9.42 7.12
N ASP A 22 1.58 8.69 8.03
CA ASP A 22 2.19 7.55 8.70
C ASP A 22 1.97 6.26 7.91
N PHE A 23 0.80 6.11 7.29
CA PHE A 23 0.42 4.92 6.52
C PHE A 23 -0.29 5.25 5.21
N LEU A 24 -0.10 4.39 4.20
CA LEU A 24 -0.98 4.28 3.05
C LEU A 24 -1.79 2.98 3.17
N VAL A 25 -3.10 3.11 3.35
CA VAL A 25 -4.03 1.97 3.44
C VAL A 25 -4.77 1.80 2.11
N ILE A 26 -4.71 0.59 1.53
CA ILE A 26 -5.38 0.25 0.27
C ILE A 26 -6.27 -0.97 0.50
N SER A 27 -7.59 -0.78 0.38
CA SER A 27 -8.54 -1.89 0.38
C SER A 27 -8.57 -2.58 -0.99
N ALA A 28 -8.50 -3.90 -1.01
CA ALA A 28 -8.66 -4.72 -2.19
C ALA A 28 -9.80 -5.70 -1.98
N ARG A 29 -10.66 -5.83 -2.99
CA ARG A 29 -11.80 -6.75 -2.97
C ARG A 29 -11.92 -7.45 -4.32
N LYS A 30 -12.21 -8.74 -4.28
CA LYS A 30 -12.61 -9.55 -5.44
C LYS A 30 -13.57 -10.63 -4.96
N ASP A 31 -14.79 -10.64 -5.50
CA ASP A 31 -15.85 -11.56 -5.08
C ASP A 31 -16.04 -11.52 -3.54
N SER A 32 -15.90 -12.66 -2.86
CA SER A 32 -15.95 -12.79 -1.39
C SER A 32 -14.63 -12.48 -0.70
N SER A 33 -13.54 -12.28 -1.43
CA SER A 33 -12.24 -11.93 -0.87
C SER A 33 -12.13 -10.44 -0.60
N LEU A 34 -11.72 -10.08 0.62
CA LEU A 34 -11.52 -8.72 1.07
C LEU A 34 -10.26 -8.64 1.94
N GLY A 35 -9.50 -7.57 1.77
CA GLY A 35 -8.43 -7.23 2.70
C GLY A 35 -7.86 -5.86 2.46
N GLN A 36 -6.86 -5.51 3.25
CA GLN A 36 -6.20 -4.21 3.22
C GLN A 36 -4.69 -4.37 3.15
N PHE A 37 -4.05 -3.58 2.31
CA PHE A 37 -2.63 -3.34 2.44
C PHE A 37 -2.41 -2.13 3.34
N VAL A 38 -1.54 -2.26 4.32
CA VAL A 38 -1.20 -1.20 5.28
C VAL A 38 0.29 -0.93 5.17
N PHE A 39 0.67 0.03 4.34
CA PHE A 39 2.07 0.34 4.10
C PHE A 39 2.54 1.49 4.98
N PRO A 40 3.42 1.26 5.97
CA PRO A 40 4.00 2.34 6.75
C PRO A 40 4.90 3.21 5.88
N LYS A 41 5.05 4.48 6.25
CA LYS A 41 5.85 5.48 5.54
C LYS A 41 7.25 4.99 5.19
N SER A 42 7.91 4.30 6.12
CA SER A 42 9.25 3.73 5.93
C SER A 42 9.33 2.77 4.73
N ILE A 43 8.28 2.00 4.49
CA ILE A 43 8.18 1.03 3.38
C ILE A 43 7.83 1.73 2.08
N LEU A 44 7.00 2.78 2.13
CA LEU A 44 6.75 3.65 0.96
C LEU A 44 8.04 4.32 0.48
N ILE A 45 8.89 4.78 1.41
CA ILE A 45 10.22 5.34 1.12
C ILE A 45 11.13 4.26 0.52
N LYS A 46 11.24 3.10 1.17
CA LYS A 46 12.08 1.97 0.73
C LYS A 46 11.78 1.53 -0.70
N HIS A 47 10.50 1.53 -1.10
CA HIS A 47 10.07 1.15 -2.45
C HIS A 47 9.93 2.32 -3.44
N LYS A 48 10.48 3.50 -3.08
CA LYS A 48 10.52 4.73 -3.88
C LYS A 48 9.13 5.15 -4.36
N ILE A 49 8.14 5.01 -3.48
CA ILE A 49 6.74 5.42 -3.75
C ILE A 49 6.58 6.90 -3.41
N LEU A 50 7.15 7.36 -2.29
CA LEU A 50 7.20 8.78 -1.96
C LEU A 50 8.37 9.48 -2.69
N SER A 51 8.19 10.75 -3.04
CA SER A 51 9.29 11.62 -3.43
C SER A 51 10.11 12.06 -2.22
N ASN A 52 11.31 12.56 -2.46
CA ASN A 52 12.14 13.21 -1.44
C ASN A 52 12.50 14.61 -1.94
N LYS A 53 12.01 15.66 -1.26
CA LYS A 53 12.18 17.06 -1.68
C LYS A 53 11.70 17.30 -3.12
N GLY A 54 10.61 16.65 -3.50
CA GLY A 54 10.04 16.75 -4.85
C GLY A 54 10.74 15.91 -5.93
N GLU A 55 11.83 15.21 -5.60
CA GLU A 55 12.52 14.32 -6.54
C GLU A 55 12.00 12.89 -6.47
N GLY A 56 11.77 12.27 -7.63
CA GLY A 56 11.33 10.89 -7.74
C GLY A 56 9.88 10.66 -7.27
N GLY A 57 9.63 9.50 -6.66
CA GLY A 57 8.30 9.07 -6.24
C GLY A 57 7.43 8.51 -7.37
N LYS A 58 6.28 7.93 -7.00
CA LYS A 58 5.33 7.31 -7.92
C LYS A 58 3.94 7.93 -7.73
N ARG A 59 3.29 8.21 -8.85
CA ARG A 59 1.90 8.68 -8.90
C ARG A 59 0.88 7.54 -8.99
N ALA A 60 1.36 6.32 -9.20
CA ALA A 60 0.56 5.10 -9.24
C ALA A 60 1.44 3.87 -8.99
N ILE A 61 0.85 2.84 -8.41
CA ILE A 61 1.46 1.50 -8.26
C ILE A 61 0.46 0.40 -8.62
N ARG A 62 0.99 -0.75 -9.02
CA ARG A 62 0.24 -2.01 -9.06
C ARG A 62 0.24 -2.62 -7.66
N ILE A 63 -0.90 -3.19 -7.27
CA ILE A 63 -1.10 -3.92 -6.03
C ILE A 63 -1.51 -5.33 -6.41
N TYR A 64 -0.94 -6.32 -5.75
CA TYR A 64 -1.22 -7.74 -6.00
C TYR A 64 -1.71 -8.41 -4.70
N PRO A 65 -3.03 -8.48 -4.47
CA PRO A 65 -3.63 -9.26 -3.38
C PRO A 65 -3.22 -10.75 -3.43
N PRO A 66 -3.46 -11.51 -2.33
CA PRO A 66 -3.14 -12.95 -2.30
C PRO A 66 -3.83 -13.77 -3.38
N TRP A 67 -5.01 -13.32 -3.85
CA TRP A 67 -5.81 -13.99 -4.88
C TRP A 67 -5.39 -13.65 -6.32
N ASP A 68 -4.38 -12.80 -6.51
CA ASP A 68 -3.80 -12.55 -7.81
C ASP A 68 -2.60 -13.50 -8.05
N ALA A 69 -2.46 -13.99 -9.28
CA ALA A 69 -1.36 -14.87 -9.71
C ALA A 69 -0.52 -14.18 -10.80
N PRO A 70 0.36 -13.22 -10.45
CA PRO A 70 1.18 -12.54 -11.44
C PRO A 70 2.19 -13.49 -12.10
N THR A 71 2.32 -13.39 -13.43
CA THR A 71 3.21 -14.27 -14.22
C THR A 71 4.62 -13.70 -14.40
N SER A 72 4.81 -12.39 -14.32
CA SER A 72 6.13 -11.79 -14.50
C SER A 72 6.95 -11.78 -13.20
N LEU A 73 8.26 -12.01 -13.32
CA LEU A 73 9.18 -12.01 -12.17
C LEU A 73 9.15 -10.68 -11.40
N GLN A 74 8.96 -9.55 -12.09
CA GLN A 74 8.85 -8.24 -11.44
C GLN A 74 7.56 -8.13 -10.62
N ALA A 75 6.44 -8.62 -11.15
CA ALA A 75 5.16 -8.59 -10.46
C ALA A 75 5.14 -9.55 -9.27
N GLN A 76 5.72 -10.75 -9.39
CA GLN A 76 5.90 -11.69 -8.29
C GLN A 76 6.74 -11.09 -7.15
N LYS A 77 7.92 -10.51 -7.48
CA LYS A 77 8.74 -9.80 -6.48
C LYS A 77 7.98 -8.67 -5.81
N THR A 78 7.12 -7.97 -6.56
CA THR A 78 6.27 -6.90 -6.03
C THR A 78 5.23 -7.45 -5.07
N GLN A 79 4.52 -8.51 -5.47
CA GLN A 79 3.55 -9.19 -4.61
C GLN A 79 4.20 -9.70 -3.32
N THR A 80 5.37 -10.33 -3.39
CA THR A 80 6.05 -10.89 -2.21
C THR A 80 6.26 -9.86 -1.10
N TRP A 81 6.71 -8.64 -1.42
CA TRP A 81 6.88 -7.63 -0.37
C TRP A 81 5.54 -7.02 0.04
N GLN A 82 4.59 -6.87 -0.89
CA GLN A 82 3.27 -6.31 -0.58
C GLN A 82 2.49 -7.19 0.40
N LEU A 83 2.53 -8.52 0.23
CA LEU A 83 1.81 -9.47 1.06
C LEU A 83 2.26 -9.46 2.53
N LYS A 84 3.49 -9.02 2.81
CA LYS A 84 3.95 -8.82 4.20
C LYS A 84 3.07 -7.81 4.94
N TYR A 85 2.50 -6.86 4.22
CA TYR A 85 1.69 -5.76 4.72
C TYR A 85 0.18 -5.95 4.46
N PHE A 86 -0.26 -7.16 4.11
CA PHE A 86 -1.65 -7.46 3.81
C PHE A 86 -2.41 -7.99 5.04
N LEU A 87 -3.55 -7.41 5.37
CA LEU A 87 -4.52 -7.87 6.36
C LEU A 87 -5.71 -8.51 5.63
N ASN A 88 -5.96 -9.79 5.88
CA ASN A 88 -7.18 -10.44 5.41
C ASN A 88 -8.37 -10.00 6.26
N ILE A 89 -9.50 -9.67 5.63
CA ILE A 89 -10.74 -9.28 6.33
C ILE A 89 -11.83 -10.25 5.89
N PRO A 90 -12.01 -11.37 6.62
CA PRO A 90 -13.02 -12.36 6.29
C PRO A 90 -14.43 -11.84 6.56
N VAL A 91 -15.42 -12.36 5.82
CA VAL A 91 -16.82 -11.91 5.92
C VAL A 91 -17.54 -12.48 7.15
N ASN A 92 -17.25 -13.73 7.52
CA ASN A 92 -17.96 -14.49 8.55
C ASN A 92 -17.03 -15.04 9.63
N GLU A 93 -15.80 -14.54 9.72
CA GLU A 93 -14.82 -14.96 10.71
C GLU A 93 -14.26 -13.72 11.41
N PRO A 94 -13.70 -13.86 12.62
CA PRO A 94 -12.98 -12.77 13.27
C PRO A 94 -11.77 -12.31 12.44
N ILE A 95 -11.48 -11.01 12.49
CA ILE A 95 -10.23 -10.46 11.96
C ILE A 95 -9.07 -10.86 12.87
N ASP A 96 -7.91 -11.15 12.29
CA ASP A 96 -6.66 -11.38 13.03
C ASP A 96 -6.21 -10.07 13.72
N ILE A 97 -6.55 -9.95 15.01
CA ILE A 97 -6.26 -8.76 15.81
C ILE A 97 -4.75 -8.59 16.03
N SER A 98 -4.01 -9.67 16.28
CA SER A 98 -2.56 -9.60 16.46
C SER A 98 -1.87 -9.04 15.21
N ARG A 99 -2.29 -9.51 14.03
CA ARG A 99 -1.80 -8.96 12.76
C ARG A 99 -2.24 -7.51 12.53
N THR A 100 -3.46 -7.16 12.95
CA THR A 100 -3.96 -5.78 12.87
C THR A 100 -3.08 -4.84 13.71
N ASN A 101 -2.78 -5.20 14.94
CA ASN A 101 -1.95 -4.40 15.84
C ASN A 101 -0.54 -4.19 15.28
N ILE A 102 0.06 -5.24 14.71
CA ILE A 102 1.38 -5.16 14.04
C ILE A 102 1.36 -4.25 12.81
N LEU A 103 0.29 -4.29 12.01
CA LEU A 103 0.24 -3.54 10.75
C LEU A 103 -0.08 -2.05 10.95
N TYR A 104 -0.84 -1.72 12.00
CA TYR A 104 -1.28 -0.37 12.31
C TYR A 104 -0.49 0.31 13.45
N ASP A 105 0.58 -0.33 13.93
CA ASP A 105 1.39 0.12 15.08
C ASP A 105 0.52 0.52 16.30
N LEU A 106 -0.43 -0.36 16.68
CA LEU A 106 -1.39 -0.12 17.77
C LEU A 106 -0.90 -0.61 19.16
N GLU A 107 0.33 -1.10 19.26
CA GLU A 107 0.97 -1.59 20.50
C GLU A 107 2.42 -1.10 20.64
#